data_AF-A0A166FYZ8-F1
#
_entry.id   AF-A0A166FYZ8-F1
#
_cell.length_a   1.000
_cell.length_b   1.000
_cell.length_c   1.000
_cell.angle_alpha   90.00
_cell.angle_beta   90.00
_cell.angle_gamma   90.00
#
_symmetry.space_group_name_H-M   'P 1'
#
loop_
_entity.id
_entity.type
_entity.pdbx_description
1 polymer ?
#
loop_
_entity_poly.entity_id
_entity_poly.type
_entity_poly.pdbx_seq_one_letter_code
_entity_poly.pdbx_strand_id
1 'polypeptide(L)'
;MKTFTALARAVNLRSGRNNLRKILRQSMRQEWYPALSCIRDREELGILTNPEKHASVIAEWKWFGESIGMDEEEAKRDHERRLKRDAQLCSWHDCQYHSTRAPISLMTCKGCGEVRYCSRHCQRSDWYEGKHKLRCRRLKDA
;
A
#
# COMPACT_ATOMS: atom_id res chain seq x y z
N MET A 1 15.39 1.79 -13.18
CA MET A 1 15.63 1.65 -11.72
C MET A 1 17.08 1.45 -11.26
N LYS A 2 18.04 1.16 -12.15
CA LYS A 2 19.39 0.66 -11.81
C LYS A 2 20.16 1.43 -10.72
N THR A 3 20.18 2.77 -10.77
CA THR A 3 20.91 3.60 -9.79
C THR A 3 20.33 3.46 -8.38
N PHE A 4 19.01 3.48 -8.26
CA PHE A 4 18.33 3.29 -6.97
C PHE A 4 18.56 1.90 -6.40
N THR A 5 18.60 0.87 -7.25
CA THR A 5 18.90 -0.48 -6.79
C THR A 5 20.34 -0.63 -6.29
N ALA A 6 21.32 -0.04 -6.99
CA ALA A 6 22.70 -0.05 -6.54
C ALA A 6 22.86 0.62 -5.17
N LEU A 7 22.22 1.78 -4.97
CA LEU A 7 22.22 2.49 -3.69
C LEU A 7 21.53 1.66 -2.59
N ALA A 8 20.34 1.14 -2.85
CA ALA A 8 19.57 0.37 -1.88
C ALA A 8 20.31 -0.93 -1.47
N ARG A 9 20.95 -1.60 -2.43
CA ARG A 9 21.82 -2.75 -2.18
C ARG A 9 23.02 -2.37 -1.31
N ALA A 10 23.70 -1.26 -1.61
CA ALA A 10 24.82 -0.78 -0.79
C ALA A 10 24.39 -0.44 0.64
N VAL A 11 23.20 0.16 0.83
CA VAL A 11 22.63 0.38 2.16
C VAL A 11 22.29 -0.94 2.86
N ASN A 12 21.74 -1.93 2.14
CA ASN A 12 21.37 -3.23 2.71
C ASN A 12 22.58 -4.07 3.14
N LEU A 13 23.75 -3.89 2.53
CA LEU A 13 25.00 -4.56 2.93
C LEU A 13 25.60 -4.02 4.25
N ARG A 14 25.11 -2.89 4.75
CA ARG A 14 25.57 -2.32 6.03
C ARG A 14 25.18 -3.20 7.21
N SER A 15 25.85 -3.01 8.35
CA SER A 15 25.52 -3.69 9.62
C SER A 15 24.01 -3.63 9.93
N GLY A 16 23.47 -4.71 10.51
CA GLY A 16 22.07 -4.75 10.95
C GLY A 16 21.73 -3.70 12.04
N ARG A 17 22.74 -3.16 12.73
CA ARG A 17 22.57 -2.06 13.68
C ARG A 17 22.47 -0.69 12.99
N ASN A 18 22.77 -0.59 11.70
CA ASN A 18 22.74 0.67 10.97
C ASN A 18 21.30 1.19 10.78
N ASN A 19 21.05 2.43 11.18
CA ASN A 19 19.73 3.05 11.13
C ASN A 19 19.18 3.21 9.71
N LEU A 20 20.02 3.57 8.73
CA LEU A 20 19.58 3.72 7.33
C LEU A 20 19.10 2.39 6.76
N ARG A 21 19.83 1.30 7.05
CA ARG A 21 19.39 -0.05 6.66
C ARG A 21 18.04 -0.41 7.29
N LYS A 22 17.87 -0.13 8.59
CA LYS A 22 16.62 -0.43 9.31
C LYS A 22 15.43 0.34 8.70
N ILE A 23 15.59 1.66 8.52
CA ILE A 23 14.56 2.53 7.95
C ILE A 23 14.20 2.06 6.54
N LEU A 24 15.20 1.85 5.66
CA LEU A 24 14.98 1.35 4.30
C LEU A 24 14.17 0.05 4.31
N ARG A 25 14.58 -0.94 5.10
CA ARG A 25 13.87 -2.23 5.18
C ARG A 25 12.46 -2.09 5.74
N GLN A 26 12.27 -1.25 6.76
CA GLN A 26 10.96 -1.03 7.36
C GLN A 26 9.99 -0.37 6.36
N SER A 27 10.42 0.69 5.68
CA SER A 27 9.60 1.34 4.65
C SER A 27 9.28 0.39 3.50
N MET A 28 10.25 -0.40 3.04
CA MET A 28 10.04 -1.33 1.94
C MET A 28 9.11 -2.50 2.29
N ARG A 29 9.13 -2.99 3.54
CA ARG A 29 8.14 -3.97 4.02
C ARG A 29 6.69 -3.47 3.93
N GLN A 30 6.49 -2.17 4.08
CA GLN A 30 5.16 -1.56 3.99
C GLN A 30 4.74 -1.36 2.54
N GLU A 31 5.63 -0.82 1.70
CA GLU A 31 5.27 -0.28 0.38
C GLU A 31 5.62 -1.17 -0.83
N TRP A 32 6.59 -2.08 -0.71
CA TRP A 32 7.11 -2.81 -1.88
C TRP A 32 6.07 -3.71 -2.56
N TYR A 33 5.43 -4.59 -1.79
CA TYR A 33 4.41 -5.49 -2.33
C TYR A 33 3.12 -4.78 -2.75
N PRO A 34 2.56 -3.83 -1.97
CA PRO A 34 1.40 -3.06 -2.45
C PRO A 34 1.64 -2.34 -3.78
N ALA A 35 2.82 -1.75 -3.97
CA ALA A 35 3.19 -1.14 -5.23
C ALA A 35 3.28 -2.18 -6.36
N LEU A 36 3.91 -3.33 -6.09
CA LEU A 36 4.00 -4.44 -7.06
C LEU A 36 2.62 -4.97 -7.48
N SER A 37 1.71 -5.16 -6.51
CA SER A 37 0.33 -5.58 -6.76
C SER A 37 -0.41 -4.55 -7.60
N CYS A 38 -0.34 -3.26 -7.23
CA CYS A 38 -0.99 -2.18 -7.98
C CYS A 38 -0.50 -2.09 -9.44
N ILE A 39 0.79 -2.36 -9.67
CA ILE A 39 1.33 -2.41 -11.03
C ILE A 39 0.73 -3.59 -11.79
N ARG A 40 0.70 -4.80 -11.20
CA ARG A 40 0.11 -6.01 -11.82
C ARG A 40 -1.39 -5.87 -12.12
N ASP A 41 -2.18 -5.36 -11.17
CA ASP A 41 -3.62 -5.19 -11.34
C ASP A 41 -3.95 -4.30 -12.56
N ARG A 42 -3.11 -3.31 -12.87
CA ARG A 42 -3.29 -2.44 -14.06
C ARG A 42 -3.02 -3.15 -15.39
N GLU A 43 -2.20 -4.19 -15.39
CA GLU A 43 -1.97 -5.06 -16.55
C GLU A 43 -3.19 -5.90 -16.83
N GLU A 44 -3.71 -6.55 -15.80
CA GLU A 44 -4.89 -7.42 -15.88
C GLU A 44 -6.13 -6.65 -16.36
N LEU A 45 -6.23 -5.36 -15.98
CA LEU A 45 -7.31 -4.48 -16.41
C LEU A 45 -7.14 -3.93 -17.84
N GLY A 46 -6.05 -4.23 -18.53
CA GLY A 46 -5.82 -3.79 -19.92
C GLY A 46 -5.70 -2.26 -20.09
N ILE A 47 -5.43 -1.54 -19.00
CA ILE A 47 -5.37 -0.06 -18.97
C ILE A 47 -4.08 0.47 -19.62
N LEU A 48 -3.17 -0.42 -19.99
CA LEU A 48 -1.81 -0.05 -20.37
C LEU A 48 -1.61 -0.04 -21.89
N THR A 49 -0.98 1.03 -22.35
CA THR A 49 -0.67 1.29 -23.76
C THR A 49 0.58 0.56 -24.25
N ASN A 50 1.40 -0.04 -23.36
CA ASN A 50 2.62 -0.77 -23.72
C ASN A 50 2.93 -1.94 -22.75
N PRO A 51 2.59 -3.18 -23.12
CA PRO A 51 2.80 -4.38 -22.29
C PRO A 51 4.28 -4.68 -21.99
N GLU A 52 5.18 -4.53 -22.95
CA GLU A 52 6.62 -4.84 -22.75
C GLU A 52 7.26 -3.92 -21.71
N LYS A 53 6.95 -2.62 -21.78
CA LYS A 53 7.43 -1.64 -20.82
C LYS A 53 6.90 -1.93 -19.42
N HIS A 54 5.66 -2.42 -19.32
CA HIS A 54 5.06 -2.77 -18.05
C HIS A 54 5.70 -4.02 -17.44
N ALA A 55 5.88 -5.09 -18.21
CA ALA A 55 6.61 -6.28 -17.79
C ALA A 55 8.04 -5.93 -17.32
N SER A 56 8.72 -5.01 -18.03
CA SER A 56 10.04 -4.51 -17.62
C SER A 56 10.00 -3.79 -16.26
N VAL A 57 8.99 -2.94 -16.01
CA VAL A 57 8.83 -2.25 -14.72
C VAL A 57 8.55 -3.24 -13.59
N ILE A 58 7.71 -4.26 -13.82
CA ILE A 58 7.48 -5.34 -12.85
C ILE A 58 8.79 -6.04 -12.51
N ALA A 59 9.54 -6.46 -13.54
CA ALA A 59 10.79 -7.18 -13.35
C ALA A 59 11.82 -6.33 -12.58
N GLU A 60 11.97 -5.05 -12.93
CA GLU A 60 12.89 -4.13 -12.23
C GLU A 60 12.46 -3.91 -10.77
N TRP A 61 11.17 -3.73 -10.50
CA TRP A 61 10.65 -3.49 -9.15
C TRP A 61 10.75 -4.74 -8.27
N LYS A 62 10.50 -5.92 -8.83
CA LYS A 62 10.70 -7.20 -8.16
C LYS A 62 12.17 -7.39 -7.78
N TRP A 63 13.07 -7.26 -8.76
CA TRP A 63 14.51 -7.40 -8.55
C TRP A 63 15.05 -6.41 -7.51
N PHE A 64 14.54 -5.17 -7.51
CA PHE A 64 14.87 -4.18 -6.50
C PHE A 64 14.57 -4.69 -5.07
N GLY A 65 13.37 -5.22 -4.83
CA GLY A 65 12.98 -5.77 -3.52
C GLY A 65 13.83 -6.96 -3.09
N GLU A 66 14.10 -7.89 -4.00
CA GLU A 66 14.96 -9.05 -3.75
C GLU A 66 16.38 -8.60 -3.36
N SER A 67 16.93 -7.58 -4.04
CA SER A 67 18.28 -7.05 -3.76
C SER A 67 18.42 -6.44 -2.36
N ILE A 68 17.31 -5.98 -1.77
CA ILE A 68 17.25 -5.50 -0.39
C ILE A 68 16.73 -6.56 0.58
N GLY A 69 16.63 -7.83 0.15
CA GLY A 69 16.23 -8.97 0.96
C GLY A 69 14.77 -8.93 1.39
N MET A 70 13.87 -8.56 0.48
CA MET A 70 12.44 -8.85 0.56
C MET A 70 12.16 -10.17 -0.15
N ASP A 71 11.32 -11.00 0.46
CA ASP A 71 10.75 -12.21 -0.16
C ASP A 71 9.33 -11.89 -0.64
N GLU A 72 9.00 -12.25 -1.88
CA GLU A 72 7.72 -11.88 -2.50
C GLU A 72 6.54 -12.55 -1.79
N GLU A 73 6.67 -13.83 -1.45
CA GLU A 73 5.60 -14.60 -0.79
C GLU A 73 5.39 -14.15 0.66
N GLU A 74 6.46 -13.89 1.40
CA GLU A 74 6.38 -13.27 2.73
C GLU A 74 5.71 -11.90 2.66
N ALA A 75 6.15 -11.04 1.72
CA ALA A 75 5.59 -9.70 1.58
C ALA A 75 4.11 -9.72 1.16
N LYS A 76 3.71 -10.67 0.32
CA LYS A 76 2.31 -10.93 -0.04
C LYS A 76 1.48 -11.29 1.19
N ARG A 77 1.92 -12.30 1.96
CA ARG A 77 1.22 -12.72 3.19
C ARG A 77 1.12 -11.56 4.19
N ASP A 78 2.18 -10.78 4.34
CA ASP A 78 2.19 -9.60 5.20
C ASP A 78 1.19 -8.53 4.74
N HIS A 79 1.13 -8.27 3.43
CA HIS A 79 0.17 -7.34 2.85
C HIS A 79 -1.27 -7.79 3.08
N GLU A 80 -1.60 -9.05 2.81
CA GLU A 80 -2.93 -9.63 3.04
C GLU A 80 -3.33 -9.54 4.52
N ARG A 81 -2.41 -9.82 5.44
CA ARG A 81 -2.64 -9.67 6.88
C ARG A 81 -2.95 -8.22 7.25
N ARG A 82 -2.22 -7.25 6.69
CA ARG A 82 -2.49 -5.82 6.89
C ARG A 82 -3.86 -5.44 6.34
N LEU A 83 -4.20 -5.84 5.12
CA LEU A 83 -5.51 -5.56 4.52
C LEU A 83 -6.66 -6.13 5.37
N LYS A 84 -6.52 -7.38 5.84
CA LYS A 84 -7.54 -8.01 6.72
C LYS A 84 -7.70 -7.27 8.04
N ARG A 85 -6.60 -6.83 8.64
CA ARG A 85 -6.63 -6.02 9.87
C ARG A 85 -7.26 -4.65 9.61
N ASP A 86 -6.80 -3.94 8.59
CA ASP A 86 -7.28 -2.58 8.28
C ASP A 86 -8.75 -2.61 7.83
N ALA A 87 -9.23 -3.72 7.26
CA ALA A 87 -10.65 -3.94 6.98
C ALA A 87 -11.55 -4.02 8.22
N GLN A 88 -10.97 -4.18 9.41
CA GLN A 88 -11.68 -4.23 10.70
C GLN A 88 -11.61 -2.91 11.47
N LEU A 89 -10.93 -1.90 10.92
CA LEU A 89 -10.69 -0.60 11.54
C LEU A 89 -11.44 0.51 10.80
N CYS A 90 -11.91 1.51 11.54
CA CYS A 90 -12.50 2.69 10.97
C CYS A 90 -11.41 3.59 10.36
N SER A 91 -11.62 4.08 9.14
CA SER A 91 -10.65 4.95 8.48
C SER A 91 -10.62 6.38 9.01
N TRP A 92 -11.63 6.80 9.78
CA TRP A 92 -11.65 8.11 10.44
C TRP A 92 -10.72 8.13 11.65
N HIS A 93 -9.67 8.95 11.60
CA HIS A 93 -8.59 8.92 12.60
C HIS A 93 -9.01 9.27 14.03
N ASP A 94 -10.01 10.14 14.21
CA ASP A 94 -10.53 10.49 15.55
C ASP A 94 -11.59 9.50 16.07
N CYS A 95 -11.88 8.42 15.34
CA CYS A 95 -12.76 7.36 15.82
C CYS A 95 -11.99 6.42 16.78
N GLN A 96 -12.62 6.03 17.89
CA GLN A 96 -12.06 5.00 18.77
C GLN A 96 -11.75 3.67 18.05
N TYR A 97 -12.52 3.35 17.00
CA TYR A 97 -12.33 2.15 16.18
C TYR A 97 -11.27 2.32 15.09
N HIS A 98 -10.55 3.44 15.05
CA HIS A 98 -9.41 3.62 14.15
C HIS A 98 -8.24 2.72 14.51
N SER A 99 -8.03 2.52 15.81
CA SER A 99 -6.94 1.69 16.34
C SER A 99 -7.44 0.41 17.00
N THR A 100 -8.75 0.25 17.16
CA THR A 100 -9.37 -0.93 17.78
C THR A 100 -10.41 -1.55 16.84
N ARG A 101 -10.55 -2.88 16.92
CA ARG A 101 -11.52 -3.62 16.11
C ARG A 101 -12.93 -3.15 16.45
N ALA A 102 -13.70 -2.74 15.43
CA ALA A 102 -15.10 -2.41 15.63
C ALA A 102 -15.91 -3.69 15.95
N PRO A 103 -16.86 -3.64 16.89
CA PRO A 103 -17.77 -4.76 17.17
C PRO A 103 -18.85 -4.93 16.10
N ILE A 104 -18.95 -3.98 15.17
CA ILE A 104 -19.94 -3.93 14.09
C ILE A 104 -19.27 -4.11 12.72
N SER A 105 -20.07 -4.55 11.75
CA SER A 105 -19.63 -4.57 10.35
C SER A 105 -19.39 -3.15 9.84
N LEU A 106 -18.23 -2.93 9.22
CA LEU A 106 -17.87 -1.63 8.68
C LEU A 106 -18.42 -1.44 7.26
N MET A 107 -18.88 -0.23 6.98
CA MET A 107 -19.35 0.16 5.65
C MET A 107 -18.19 0.64 4.78
N THR A 108 -18.06 0.05 3.61
CA THR A 108 -17.07 0.50 2.60
C THR A 108 -17.50 1.81 1.95
N CYS A 109 -16.55 2.70 1.67
CA CYS A 109 -16.80 3.87 0.83
C CYS A 109 -17.29 3.45 -0.56
N LYS A 110 -18.54 3.81 -0.91
CA LYS A 110 -19.13 3.53 -2.22
C LYS A 110 -18.43 4.24 -3.39
N GLY A 111 -17.55 5.20 -3.11
CA GLY A 111 -16.79 5.91 -4.14
C GLY A 111 -15.54 5.14 -4.57
N CYS A 112 -14.62 4.88 -3.63
CA CYS A 112 -13.34 4.26 -3.94
C CYS A 112 -13.27 2.76 -3.62
N GLY A 113 -14.14 2.22 -2.76
CA GLY A 113 -14.04 0.83 -2.30
C GLY A 113 -12.90 0.54 -1.31
N GLU A 114 -12.01 1.51 -1.05
CA GLU A 114 -10.74 1.25 -0.32
C GLU A 114 -10.87 1.39 1.21
N VAL A 115 -11.61 2.40 1.67
CA VAL A 115 -11.72 2.76 3.09
C VAL A 115 -13.05 2.32 3.69
N ARG A 116 -13.07 2.12 5.01
CA ARG A 116 -14.22 1.57 5.74
C ARG A 116 -14.58 2.42 6.96
N TYR A 117 -15.87 2.49 7.28
CA TYR A 117 -16.39 3.33 8.35
C TYR A 117 -17.37 2.58 9.25
N CYS A 118 -17.29 2.85 10.56
CA CYS A 118 -18.23 2.28 11.52
C CYS A 118 -19.62 2.95 11.44
N SER A 119 -19.69 4.17 10.89
CA SER A 119 -20.92 4.94 10.79
C SER A 119 -20.88 5.94 9.63
N ARG A 120 -22.06 6.43 9.22
CA ARG A 120 -22.16 7.54 8.25
C ARG A 120 -21.54 8.83 8.79
N HIS A 121 -21.56 9.01 10.11
CA HIS A 121 -20.93 10.16 10.76
C HIS A 121 -19.41 10.14 10.53
N CYS A 122 -18.73 9.02 10.83
CA CYS A 122 -17.29 8.90 10.60
C CYS A 122 -16.93 9.03 9.12
N GLN A 123 -17.75 8.53 8.20
CA GLN A 123 -17.56 8.76 6.77
C GLN A 123 -17.62 10.26 6.43
N ARG A 124 -18.57 11.01 6.98
CA ARG A 124 -18.73 12.43 6.74
C ARG A 124 -17.57 13.24 7.33
N SER A 125 -17.14 12.93 8.56
CA SER A 125 -15.97 13.58 9.17
C SER A 125 -14.70 13.30 8.38
N ASP A 126 -14.43 12.05 8.01
CA ASP A 126 -13.27 11.74 7.17
C ASP A 126 -13.33 12.40 5.78
N TRP A 127 -14.54 12.59 5.23
CA TRP A 127 -14.73 13.28 3.96
C TRP A 127 -14.25 14.73 3.99
N TYR A 128 -14.63 15.49 5.03
CA TYR A 128 -14.35 16.92 5.13
C TYR A 128 -13.07 17.22 5.94
N GLU A 129 -12.96 16.66 7.13
CA GLU A 129 -11.87 16.90 8.07
C GLU A 129 -10.66 16.02 7.75
N GLY A 130 -10.90 14.73 7.46
CA GLY A 130 -9.87 13.76 7.06
C GLY A 130 -9.42 13.89 5.60
N LYS A 131 -10.00 14.84 4.86
CA LYS A 131 -9.70 15.15 3.46
C LYS A 131 -9.83 13.95 2.53
N HIS A 132 -10.64 12.94 2.88
CA HIS A 132 -10.90 11.79 2.01
C HIS A 132 -11.44 12.23 0.64
N LYS A 133 -12.19 13.34 0.59
CA LYS A 133 -12.65 13.96 -0.66
C LYS A 133 -11.52 14.19 -1.67
N LEU A 134 -10.30 14.54 -1.24
CA LEU A 134 -9.18 14.83 -2.16
C LEU A 134 -8.54 13.58 -2.77
N ARG A 135 -8.72 12.42 -2.13
CA ARG A 135 -8.07 11.14 -2.51
C ARG A 135 -9.03 10.08 -3.03
N CYS A 136 -10.34 10.28 -2.89
CA CYS A 136 -11.34 9.32 -3.35
C CYS A 136 -11.34 9.19 -4.88
N ARG A 137 -11.06 7.98 -5.39
CA ARG A 137 -10.89 7.70 -6.84
C ARG A 137 -12.11 8.05 -7.71
N ARG A 138 -13.33 8.01 -7.17
CA ARG A 138 -14.55 8.42 -7.90
C ARG A 138 -14.49 9.85 -8.46
N LEU A 139 -13.66 10.73 -7.91
CA LEU A 139 -13.51 12.12 -8.37
C LEU A 139 -12.39 12.29 -9.41
N LYS A 140 -11.69 11.23 -9.82
CA LYS A 140 -10.65 11.29 -10.87
C LYS A 140 -11.15 10.84 -12.26
N ASP A 141 -12.34 10.25 -12.32
CA ASP A 141 -12.95 9.75 -13.57
C ASP A 141 -14.18 10.58 -13.99
N ALA A 142 -14.23 11.87 -13.63
CA ALA A 142 -15.28 12.82 -14.01
C ALA A 142 -14.70 13.97 -14.84
#